data_AF-A0A834WC47-F1
#
_entry.id   AF-A0A834WC47-F1
#
_cell.length_a   1.000
_cell.length_b   1.000
_cell.length_c   1.000
_cell.angle_alpha   90.00
_cell.angle_beta   90.00
_cell.angle_gamma   90.00
#
_symmetry.space_group_name_H-M   'P 1'
#
loop_
_entity.id
_entity.type
_entity.pdbx_description
1 polymer ?
#
loop_
_entity_poly.entity_id
_entity_poly.type
_entity_poly.pdbx_seq_one_letter_code
_entity_poly.pdbx_strand_id
1 'polypeptide(L)'
;MDKRVDHLPPHVETVPINFDHVDENLKWEDFFPEWIDEDQKWGPPKCPRMPLPSPENFQDLNVVVARLPCGHKKEGIRDLFRLQVNLVVANLAVGSGLVSFDSYRTVFVVFIGSCGPMVEIFRCDDLLTQRGEYWVYKPKLKWLKQVTLMPVSSCQIAPSFAETGKELWRPYMSQSTLMKKNLSTGVPKVAYVTVLHSSEAYVCGAIALAQSILRTHKYSLNPNTQLLLLADKSIGPKSIRGLKAAGWKIKRIQRILSPFAKKDSYNRWNYSKLRIWQLTNYDKVIFLDSDLLVLNNIYHFSIYPQLSAAPNDLSLFNSGFMIIEPSLCMFEHLMQKTFRVESYNGGDQGFLNEIFTWWHRLPSRLNYLKINNQQKELTANDVYAIHYLGLKPWMCYKDYDCNWDMKDHQIFASDSAHRRWWEVYEEMPKELQAYCGLTKKMEDRLVKWRGRAANATLADAHWKIEVKDSRREHYVEEDK
;
A
#
# COMPACT_ATOMS: atom_id res chain seq x y z
N MET A 1 -4.27 -66.58 5.26
CA MET A 1 -4.85 -65.51 4.42
C MET A 1 -4.29 -64.20 4.94
N ASP A 2 -3.14 -63.79 4.40
CA ASP A 2 -2.45 -62.57 4.83
C ASP A 2 -2.07 -61.82 3.56
N LYS A 3 -2.93 -60.88 3.14
CA LYS A 3 -2.68 -60.04 1.98
C LYS A 3 -1.83 -58.88 2.45
N ARG A 4 -0.52 -59.00 2.24
CA ARG A 4 0.39 -57.86 2.17
C ARG A 4 -0.16 -56.90 1.12
N VAL A 5 -0.49 -55.69 1.56
CA VAL A 5 -0.73 -54.58 0.67
C VAL A 5 0.65 -54.09 0.23
N ASP A 6 1.17 -54.72 -0.83
CA ASP A 6 2.22 -54.13 -1.66
C ASP A 6 1.60 -52.92 -2.38
N HIS A 7 1.63 -51.76 -1.72
CA HIS A 7 1.50 -50.49 -2.42
C HIS A 7 2.91 -50.02 -2.76
N LEU A 8 3.33 -50.38 -3.98
CA LEU A 8 4.40 -49.71 -4.71
C LEU A 8 4.31 -48.19 -4.45
N PRO A 9 5.38 -47.51 -4.02
CA PRO A 9 5.41 -46.05 -4.12
C PRO A 9 5.19 -45.71 -5.61
N PRO A 10 4.37 -44.69 -5.95
CA PRO A 10 4.26 -44.29 -7.35
C PRO A 10 5.67 -44.02 -7.88
N HIS A 11 5.99 -44.51 -9.08
CA HIS A 11 7.26 -44.17 -9.73
C HIS A 11 7.39 -42.64 -9.77
N VAL A 12 8.27 -42.09 -8.92
CA VAL A 12 8.57 -40.66 -8.89
C VAL A 12 9.74 -40.44 -9.85
N GLU A 13 9.45 -39.88 -11.01
CA GLU A 13 10.47 -39.37 -11.92
C GLU A 13 10.94 -38.00 -11.42
N THR A 14 12.24 -37.80 -11.28
CA THR A 14 12.82 -36.54 -10.82
C THR A 14 13.57 -35.85 -11.94
N VAL A 15 13.31 -34.56 -12.10
CA VAL A 15 13.91 -33.73 -13.16
C VAL A 15 14.69 -32.60 -12.49
N PRO A 16 16.03 -32.56 -12.62
CA PRO A 16 16.81 -31.44 -12.11
C PRO A 16 16.58 -30.19 -12.98
N ILE A 17 16.28 -29.06 -12.35
CA ILE A 17 16.14 -27.76 -13.03
C ILE A 17 17.39 -26.92 -12.76
N ASN A 18 18.19 -26.71 -13.81
CA ASN A 18 19.37 -25.85 -13.76
C ASN A 18 19.02 -24.45 -14.27
N PHE A 19 19.57 -23.42 -13.63
CA PHE A 19 19.42 -22.02 -14.05
C PHE A 19 20.62 -21.19 -13.60
N ASP A 20 20.94 -20.14 -14.34
CA ASP A 20 22.04 -19.22 -13.99
C ASP A 20 21.69 -18.43 -12.74
N HIS A 21 22.66 -18.25 -11.84
CA HIS A 21 22.45 -17.45 -10.63
C HIS A 21 22.50 -15.96 -10.96
N VAL A 22 21.78 -15.15 -10.18
CA VAL A 22 21.94 -13.69 -10.17
C VAL A 22 23.40 -13.34 -9.86
N ASP A 23 23.93 -12.33 -10.55
CA ASP A 23 25.30 -11.86 -10.36
C ASP A 23 25.53 -11.46 -8.90
N GLU A 24 26.52 -12.09 -8.25
CA GLU A 24 26.85 -11.87 -6.84
C GLU A 24 27.36 -10.45 -6.55
N ASN A 25 27.75 -9.69 -7.58
CA ASN A 25 28.13 -8.28 -7.44
C ASN A 25 26.94 -7.33 -7.38
N LEU A 26 25.74 -7.77 -7.79
CA LEU A 26 24.53 -6.97 -7.71
C LEU A 26 23.98 -6.98 -6.29
N LYS A 27 23.44 -5.84 -5.88
CA LYS A 27 22.84 -5.62 -4.57
C LYS A 27 21.34 -5.43 -4.68
N TRP A 28 20.66 -5.54 -3.55
CA TRP A 28 19.21 -5.32 -3.48
C TRP A 28 18.84 -3.93 -4.04
N GLU A 29 19.64 -2.91 -3.75
CA GLU A 29 19.42 -1.54 -4.20
C GLU A 29 19.52 -1.37 -5.72
N ASP A 30 20.23 -2.25 -6.43
CA ASP A 30 20.30 -2.21 -7.90
C ASP A 30 18.97 -2.62 -8.55
N PHE A 31 18.22 -3.52 -7.90
CA PHE A 31 16.87 -3.91 -8.32
C PHE A 31 15.79 -3.01 -7.70
N PHE A 32 16.04 -2.48 -6.52
CA PHE A 32 15.10 -1.64 -5.77
C PHE A 32 15.75 -0.27 -5.48
N PRO A 33 15.99 0.55 -6.51
CA PRO A 33 16.61 1.86 -6.32
C PRO A 33 15.64 2.80 -5.62
N GLU A 34 16.16 3.82 -4.96
CA GLU A 34 15.36 4.90 -4.37
C GLU A 34 14.56 5.66 -5.42
N TRP A 35 15.27 6.13 -6.45
CA TRP A 35 14.72 6.99 -7.48
C TRP A 35 14.78 6.34 -8.86
N ILE A 36 13.77 6.62 -9.67
CA ILE A 36 13.73 6.32 -11.10
C ILE A 36 13.17 7.52 -11.85
N ASP A 37 13.53 7.64 -13.13
CA ASP A 37 12.94 8.63 -14.02
C ASP A 37 11.55 8.18 -14.51
N GLU A 38 10.53 8.39 -13.66
CA GLU A 38 9.14 7.99 -13.94
C GLU A 38 8.58 8.62 -15.23
N ASP A 39 9.02 9.83 -15.57
CA ASP A 39 8.57 10.57 -16.76
C ASP A 39 9.41 10.24 -18.02
N GLN A 40 10.48 9.44 -17.89
CA GLN A 40 11.43 9.10 -18.95
C GLN A 40 12.03 10.32 -19.66
N LYS A 41 12.21 11.44 -18.93
CA LYS A 41 12.79 12.68 -19.47
C LYS A 41 14.26 12.53 -19.88
N TRP A 42 14.99 11.69 -19.15
CA TRP A 42 16.43 11.41 -19.26
C TRP A 42 16.71 10.01 -19.80
N GLY A 43 15.67 9.18 -19.96
CA GLY A 43 15.71 7.86 -20.58
C GLY A 43 14.81 6.83 -19.89
N PRO A 44 14.58 5.66 -20.51
CA PRO A 44 13.83 4.59 -19.88
C PRO A 44 14.58 4.07 -18.64
N PRO A 45 13.87 3.67 -17.57
CA PRO A 45 14.50 3.10 -16.39
C PRO A 45 15.31 1.85 -16.75
N LYS A 46 16.55 1.78 -16.24
CA LYS A 46 17.46 0.65 -16.47
C LYS A 46 17.33 -0.34 -15.32
N CYS A 47 16.82 -1.52 -15.62
CA CYS A 47 16.68 -2.60 -14.65
C CYS A 47 17.69 -3.71 -14.90
N PRO A 48 18.43 -4.17 -13.86
CA PRO A 48 19.22 -5.38 -13.96
C PRO A 48 18.35 -6.58 -14.35
N ARG A 49 18.91 -7.51 -15.14
CA ARG A 49 18.22 -8.73 -15.52
C ARG A 49 18.36 -9.76 -14.41
N MET A 50 17.23 -10.28 -13.92
CA MET A 50 17.21 -11.50 -13.10
C MET A 50 17.17 -12.73 -14.03
N PRO A 51 18.18 -13.61 -14.03
CA PRO A 51 18.13 -14.82 -14.85
C PRO A 51 17.00 -15.74 -14.35
N LEU A 52 16.14 -16.17 -15.26
CA LEU A 52 15.07 -17.14 -15.00
C LEU A 52 15.18 -18.25 -16.07
N PRO A 53 14.85 -19.52 -15.72
CA PRO A 53 14.88 -20.61 -16.69
C PRO A 53 13.96 -20.36 -17.88
N SER A 54 14.41 -20.78 -19.06
CA SER A 54 13.65 -20.64 -20.30
C SER A 54 12.32 -21.40 -20.25
N PRO A 55 11.25 -20.87 -20.88
CA PRO A 55 9.94 -21.52 -20.88
C PRO A 55 9.90 -22.95 -21.43
N GLU A 56 10.82 -23.28 -22.34
CA GLU A 56 10.98 -24.62 -22.92
C GLU A 56 11.45 -25.66 -21.90
N ASN A 57 12.04 -25.23 -20.78
CA ASN A 57 12.45 -26.09 -19.68
C ASN A 57 11.30 -26.38 -18.69
N PHE A 58 10.13 -25.77 -18.87
CA PHE A 58 8.95 -26.03 -18.05
C PHE A 58 8.31 -27.35 -18.49
N GLN A 59 8.84 -28.45 -17.94
CA GLN A 59 8.28 -29.78 -18.12
C GLN A 59 6.92 -29.91 -17.43
N ASP A 60 6.21 -31.01 -17.71
CA ASP A 60 4.92 -31.34 -17.11
C ASP A 60 5.05 -31.76 -15.63
N LEU A 61 5.52 -30.87 -14.75
CA LEU A 61 5.78 -31.16 -13.33
C LEU A 61 4.50 -31.19 -12.49
N ASN A 62 4.32 -32.24 -11.67
CA ASN A 62 3.25 -32.29 -10.65
C ASN A 62 3.67 -31.67 -9.31
N VAL A 63 4.96 -31.69 -9.01
CA VAL A 63 5.54 -31.16 -7.76
C VAL A 63 6.84 -30.41 -8.09
N VAL A 64 6.96 -29.18 -7.60
CA VAL A 64 8.21 -28.40 -7.65
C VAL A 64 8.83 -28.41 -6.26
N VAL A 65 10.07 -28.88 -6.14
CA VAL A 65 10.80 -28.92 -4.86
C VAL A 65 12.01 -28.00 -4.94
N ALA A 66 12.15 -27.10 -3.97
CA ALA A 66 13.29 -26.18 -3.91
C ALA A 66 13.84 -26.03 -2.49
N ARG A 67 15.17 -26.03 -2.37
CA ARG A 67 15.85 -25.64 -1.13
C ARG A 67 16.01 -24.13 -1.11
N LEU A 68 15.59 -23.49 -0.02
CA LEU A 68 15.70 -22.06 0.13
C LEU A 68 17.07 -21.66 0.70
N PRO A 69 17.73 -20.65 0.12
CA PRO A 69 18.87 -20.02 0.76
C PRO A 69 18.35 -19.22 1.97
N CYS A 70 18.46 -19.80 3.15
CA CYS A 70 18.16 -19.13 4.40
C CYS A 70 19.49 -18.57 4.94
N GLY A 71 19.75 -17.29 4.71
CA GLY A 71 21.04 -16.66 5.00
C GLY A 71 21.58 -16.94 6.41
N HIS A 72 22.84 -17.38 6.47
CA HIS A 72 23.62 -17.38 7.72
C HIS A 72 24.21 -15.97 7.93
N LYS A 73 23.59 -15.16 8.81
CA LYS A 73 24.20 -13.99 9.47
C LYS A 73 25.09 -13.09 8.58
N LYS A 74 24.49 -12.19 7.78
CA LYS A 74 24.96 -10.79 7.53
C LYS A 74 24.05 -10.06 6.53
N GLU A 75 23.51 -10.77 5.56
CA GLU A 75 22.51 -10.25 4.61
C GLU A 75 21.12 -10.62 5.13
N GLY A 76 20.25 -9.63 5.30
CA GLY A 76 18.96 -9.78 5.95
C GLY A 76 17.92 -10.53 5.10
N ILE A 77 16.65 -10.20 5.31
CA ILE A 77 15.51 -10.71 4.53
C ILE A 77 15.55 -10.33 3.03
N ARG A 78 16.34 -9.32 2.66
CA ARG A 78 16.54 -8.76 1.31
C ARG A 78 17.73 -9.46 0.65
N ASP A 79 17.48 -10.64 0.08
CA ASP A 79 18.48 -11.52 -0.55
C ASP A 79 18.03 -11.80 -2.00
N LEU A 80 18.87 -11.41 -2.97
CA LEU A 80 18.57 -11.54 -4.40
C LEU A 80 18.48 -12.99 -4.86
N PHE A 81 19.34 -13.88 -4.32
CA PHE A 81 19.30 -15.30 -4.68
C PHE A 81 18.06 -15.96 -4.09
N ARG A 82 17.65 -15.58 -2.88
CA ARG A 82 16.37 -15.99 -2.30
C ARG A 82 15.19 -15.54 -3.16
N LEU A 83 15.17 -14.29 -3.61
CA LEU A 83 14.15 -13.79 -4.52
C LEU A 83 14.13 -14.58 -5.83
N GLN A 84 15.31 -14.80 -6.43
CA GLN A 84 15.47 -15.58 -7.65
C GLN A 84 14.87 -16.98 -7.50
N VAL A 85 15.25 -17.73 -6.46
CA VAL A 85 14.73 -19.09 -6.21
C VAL A 85 13.20 -19.09 -6.10
N ASN A 86 12.61 -18.13 -5.39
CA ASN A 86 11.15 -18.05 -5.27
C ASN A 86 10.48 -17.75 -6.62
N LEU A 87 11.05 -16.88 -7.45
CA LEU A 87 10.53 -16.56 -8.78
C LEU A 87 10.67 -17.74 -9.75
N VAL A 88 11.78 -18.47 -9.70
CA VAL A 88 11.99 -19.69 -10.50
C VAL A 88 10.91 -20.72 -10.18
N VAL A 89 10.69 -20.99 -8.89
CA VAL A 89 9.67 -21.95 -8.44
C VAL A 89 8.26 -21.49 -8.84
N ALA A 90 7.97 -20.20 -8.73
CA ALA A 90 6.67 -19.65 -9.13
C ALA A 90 6.42 -19.80 -10.63
N ASN A 91 7.40 -19.48 -11.47
CA ASN A 91 7.31 -19.63 -12.92
C ASN A 91 7.19 -21.10 -13.33
N LEU A 92 7.96 -22.01 -12.72
CA LEU A 92 7.84 -23.45 -12.92
C LEU A 92 6.44 -23.96 -12.58
N ALA A 93 5.88 -23.56 -11.43
CA ALA A 93 4.56 -24.00 -11.01
C ALA A 93 3.46 -23.49 -11.95
N VAL A 94 3.56 -22.24 -12.42
CA VAL A 94 2.62 -21.65 -13.39
C VAL A 94 2.74 -22.33 -14.75
N GLY A 95 3.96 -22.51 -15.26
CA GLY A 95 4.23 -23.13 -16.56
C GLY A 95 3.76 -24.59 -16.60
N SER A 96 4.11 -25.38 -15.59
CA SER A 96 3.75 -26.81 -15.48
C SER A 96 2.25 -27.01 -15.23
N GLY A 97 1.55 -26.00 -14.72
CA GLY A 97 0.15 -26.08 -14.41
C GLY A 97 -0.77 -25.64 -15.54
N LEU A 98 -0.26 -24.90 -16.54
CA LEU A 98 -1.08 -24.33 -17.61
C LEU A 98 -1.53 -25.43 -18.59
N VAL A 99 -2.84 -25.67 -18.68
CA VAL A 99 -3.41 -26.67 -19.60
C VAL A 99 -4.00 -26.01 -20.85
N SER A 100 -4.72 -24.91 -20.66
CA SER A 100 -5.30 -24.09 -21.74
C SER A 100 -5.54 -22.67 -21.25
N PHE A 101 -6.09 -21.77 -22.09
CA PHE A 101 -6.33 -20.38 -21.70
C PHE A 101 -7.18 -20.30 -20.42
N ASP A 102 -6.54 -19.83 -19.33
CA ASP A 102 -7.14 -19.67 -17.99
C ASP A 102 -7.59 -20.99 -17.30
N SER A 103 -7.06 -22.14 -17.75
CA SER A 103 -7.27 -23.45 -17.13
C SER A 103 -5.97 -24.01 -16.58
N TYR A 104 -5.97 -24.37 -15.29
CA TYR A 104 -4.78 -24.87 -14.60
C TYR A 104 -5.04 -26.21 -13.92
N ARG A 105 -4.12 -27.17 -14.11
CA ARG A 105 -4.04 -28.37 -13.27
C ARG A 105 -3.39 -28.04 -11.93
N THR A 106 -3.55 -28.93 -10.95
CA THR A 106 -2.89 -28.75 -9.64
C THR A 106 -1.41 -29.06 -9.75
N VAL A 107 -0.57 -28.13 -9.28
CA VAL A 107 0.87 -28.34 -9.07
C VAL A 107 1.16 -28.04 -7.60
N PHE A 108 1.85 -28.94 -6.91
CA PHE A 108 2.29 -28.72 -5.54
C PHE A 108 3.68 -28.09 -5.51
N VAL A 109 3.93 -27.27 -4.50
CA VAL A 109 5.25 -26.65 -4.30
C VAL A 109 5.76 -27.02 -2.92
N VAL A 110 7.00 -27.47 -2.82
CA VAL A 110 7.66 -27.85 -1.58
C VAL A 110 8.93 -27.04 -1.40
N PHE A 111 8.97 -26.22 -0.36
CA PHE A 111 10.18 -25.53 0.06
C PHE A 111 10.86 -26.26 1.21
N ILE A 112 12.19 -26.36 1.15
CA ILE A 112 13.04 -26.95 2.19
C ILE A 112 13.91 -25.84 2.78
N GLY A 113 13.73 -25.54 4.07
CA GLY A 113 14.55 -24.57 4.81
C GLY A 113 13.82 -23.97 6.01
N SER A 114 14.57 -23.41 6.95
CA SER A 114 14.05 -22.87 8.21
C SER A 114 13.35 -21.51 8.09
N CYS A 115 13.63 -20.74 7.03
CA CYS A 115 13.15 -19.37 6.85
C CYS A 115 11.80 -19.23 6.12
N GLY A 116 11.30 -20.30 5.49
CA GLY A 116 10.10 -20.28 4.65
C GLY A 116 10.24 -19.43 3.37
N PRO A 117 9.35 -19.60 2.38
CA PRO A 117 9.39 -18.84 1.14
C PRO A 117 8.98 -17.37 1.35
N MET A 118 9.15 -16.56 0.32
CA MET A 118 8.70 -15.17 0.32
C MET A 118 7.16 -15.12 0.32
N VAL A 119 6.58 -14.48 1.34
CA VAL A 119 5.13 -14.44 1.58
C VAL A 119 4.37 -13.64 0.53
N GLU A 120 5.10 -12.77 -0.18
CA GLU A 120 4.63 -11.97 -1.31
C GLU A 120 4.38 -12.83 -2.56
N ILE A 121 5.07 -13.98 -2.67
CA ILE A 121 4.96 -14.92 -3.80
C ILE A 121 4.16 -16.17 -3.40
N PHE A 122 4.41 -16.73 -2.23
CA PHE A 122 3.73 -17.93 -1.72
C PHE A 122 2.90 -17.60 -0.49
N ARG A 123 1.62 -17.35 -0.74
CA ARG A 123 0.68 -16.95 0.31
C ARG A 123 0.51 -18.06 1.33
N CYS A 124 0.42 -17.67 2.60
CA CYS A 124 0.13 -18.60 3.67
C CYS A 124 -1.28 -19.22 3.56
N ASP A 125 -2.22 -18.55 2.85
CA ASP A 125 -3.54 -19.12 2.50
C ASP A 125 -3.44 -20.40 1.65
N ASP A 126 -2.32 -20.58 0.93
CA ASP A 126 -2.09 -21.70 0.03
C ASP A 126 -1.18 -22.78 0.70
N LEU A 127 -0.78 -22.60 1.96
CA LEU A 127 0.03 -23.55 2.73
C LEU A 127 -0.85 -24.73 3.20
N LEU A 128 -0.47 -25.95 2.84
CA LEU A 128 -1.16 -27.18 3.26
C LEU A 128 -0.63 -27.70 4.60
N THR A 129 0.69 -27.78 4.73
CA THR A 129 1.32 -28.28 5.95
C THR A 129 2.77 -27.80 6.05
N GLN A 130 3.22 -27.63 7.29
CA GLN A 130 4.62 -27.41 7.62
C GLN A 130 5.06 -28.52 8.58
N ARG A 131 6.14 -29.23 8.25
CA ARG A 131 6.75 -30.25 9.12
C ARG A 131 8.25 -30.03 9.17
N GLY A 132 8.75 -29.53 10.30
CA GLY A 132 10.16 -29.15 10.43
C GLY A 132 10.54 -28.09 9.38
N GLU A 133 11.51 -28.41 8.53
CA GLU A 133 11.99 -27.52 7.47
C GLU A 133 11.20 -27.64 6.14
N TYR A 134 10.20 -28.51 6.07
CA TYR A 134 9.42 -28.75 4.86
C TYR A 134 8.13 -27.94 4.87
N TRP A 135 7.93 -27.12 3.84
CA TRP A 135 6.74 -26.29 3.65
C TRP A 135 6.03 -26.72 2.37
N VAL A 136 4.82 -27.24 2.48
CA VAL A 136 4.07 -27.79 1.33
C VAL A 136 2.90 -26.88 0.99
N TYR A 137 2.87 -26.39 -0.25
CA TYR A 137 1.87 -25.47 -0.78
C TYR A 137 1.05 -26.09 -1.90
N LYS A 138 -0.21 -25.68 -1.97
CA LYS A 138 -1.10 -25.85 -3.14
C LYS A 138 -1.46 -24.45 -3.67
N PRO A 139 -0.57 -23.80 -4.44
CA PRO A 139 -0.76 -22.43 -4.89
C PRO A 139 -1.98 -22.29 -5.81
N LYS A 140 -2.68 -21.15 -5.70
CA LYS A 140 -3.68 -20.77 -6.71
C LYS A 140 -2.95 -20.23 -7.94
N LEU A 141 -2.70 -21.09 -8.93
CA LEU A 141 -1.87 -20.76 -10.10
C LEU A 141 -2.34 -19.55 -10.91
N LYS A 142 -3.65 -19.31 -10.98
CA LYS A 142 -4.20 -18.08 -11.61
C LYS A 142 -3.72 -16.80 -10.92
N TRP A 143 -3.65 -16.81 -9.59
CA TRP A 143 -3.13 -15.68 -8.81
C TRP A 143 -1.60 -15.62 -8.90
N LEU A 144 -0.92 -16.77 -8.77
CA LEU A 144 0.55 -16.84 -8.87
C LEU A 144 1.04 -16.34 -10.23
N LYS A 145 0.31 -16.63 -11.31
CA LYS A 145 0.62 -16.10 -12.65
C LYS A 145 0.56 -14.57 -12.71
N GLN A 146 -0.44 -13.96 -12.07
CA GLN A 146 -0.53 -12.49 -12.01
C GLN A 146 0.70 -11.90 -11.31
N VAL A 147 1.17 -12.57 -10.27
CA VAL A 147 2.36 -12.17 -9.52
C VAL A 147 3.64 -12.35 -10.34
N THR A 148 3.82 -13.47 -11.04
CA THR A 148 5.02 -13.71 -11.88
C THR A 148 5.13 -12.78 -13.08
N LEU A 149 4.04 -12.14 -13.47
CA LEU A 149 4.00 -11.16 -14.56
C LEU A 149 4.34 -9.74 -14.11
N MET A 150 4.37 -9.50 -12.81
CA MET A 150 4.84 -8.23 -12.28
C MET A 150 6.35 -8.09 -12.48
N PRO A 151 6.87 -6.87 -12.61
CA PRO A 151 8.30 -6.63 -12.58
C PRO A 151 8.95 -7.30 -11.37
N VAL A 152 10.09 -7.95 -11.62
CA VAL A 152 10.93 -8.54 -10.58
C VAL A 152 11.42 -7.49 -9.57
N SER A 153 11.46 -6.23 -9.99
CA SER A 153 12.21 -5.14 -9.38
C SER A 153 11.39 -3.86 -9.30
N SER A 154 11.79 -2.92 -8.44
CA SER A 154 11.16 -1.60 -8.35
C SER A 154 11.90 -0.51 -9.15
N CYS A 155 12.93 -0.88 -9.92
CA CYS A 155 13.64 0.01 -10.86
C CYS A 155 12.81 0.44 -12.08
N GLN A 156 11.52 0.07 -12.16
CA GLN A 156 10.57 0.55 -13.15
C GLN A 156 9.18 0.66 -12.51
N ILE A 157 8.31 1.48 -13.10
CA ILE A 157 6.89 1.49 -12.73
C ILE A 157 6.26 0.16 -13.17
N ALA A 158 5.49 -0.46 -12.29
CA ALA A 158 4.70 -1.62 -12.62
C ALA A 158 3.73 -1.29 -13.77
N PRO A 159 3.82 -1.99 -14.91
CA PRO A 159 2.96 -1.71 -16.04
C PRO A 159 1.53 -2.12 -15.69
N SER A 160 0.54 -1.33 -16.12
CA SER A 160 -0.87 -1.65 -15.89
C SER A 160 -1.31 -2.94 -16.57
N PHE A 161 -0.55 -3.37 -17.57
CA PHE A 161 -0.71 -4.62 -18.30
C PHE A 161 0.68 -5.22 -18.47
N ALA A 162 0.91 -6.43 -18.00
CA ALA A 162 2.11 -7.15 -18.38
C ALA A 162 2.06 -7.37 -19.90
N GLU A 163 2.99 -6.79 -20.64
CA GLU A 163 3.26 -7.22 -22.01
C GLU A 163 4.58 -7.98 -22.00
N THR A 164 4.64 -9.16 -22.60
CA THR A 164 4.86 -9.20 -24.05
C THR A 164 3.69 -9.81 -24.84
N GLY A 165 2.96 -8.96 -25.58
CA GLY A 165 2.09 -9.38 -26.69
C GLY A 165 0.57 -9.17 -26.56
N LYS A 166 0.07 -8.44 -25.55
CA LYS A 166 -1.35 -8.06 -25.25
C LYS A 166 -2.05 -8.86 -24.14
N GLU A 167 -1.42 -9.09 -23.00
CA GLU A 167 -2.05 -9.89 -21.95
C GLU A 167 -3.03 -9.09 -21.06
N LEU A 168 -4.31 -9.20 -21.43
CA LEU A 168 -5.50 -8.73 -20.71
C LEU A 168 -5.70 -9.49 -19.39
N TRP A 169 -4.93 -9.18 -18.34
CA TRP A 169 -4.98 -9.93 -17.07
C TRP A 169 -6.19 -9.69 -16.17
N ARG A 170 -7.23 -9.05 -16.72
CA ARG A 170 -8.64 -9.42 -16.57
C ARG A 170 -9.31 -9.15 -17.92
N PRO A 171 -10.45 -9.77 -18.26
CA PRO A 171 -11.42 -9.04 -19.05
C PRO A 171 -11.89 -7.85 -18.18
N TYR A 172 -11.12 -6.77 -18.09
CA TYR A 172 -11.70 -5.42 -18.09
C TYR A 172 -12.23 -5.17 -19.49
N MET A 173 -13.12 -6.06 -19.91
CA MET A 173 -14.08 -5.82 -20.94
C MET A 173 -14.81 -4.55 -20.51
N SER A 174 -14.85 -3.54 -21.38
CA SER A 174 -15.83 -2.46 -21.21
C SER A 174 -17.18 -3.09 -20.86
N GLN A 175 -18.01 -2.42 -20.07
CA GLN A 175 -19.34 -2.93 -19.68
C GLN A 175 -20.13 -3.50 -20.88
N SER A 176 -19.90 -2.96 -22.08
CA SER A 176 -20.49 -3.43 -23.35
C SER A 176 -20.13 -4.86 -23.77
N THR A 177 -18.95 -5.38 -23.39
CA THR A 177 -18.46 -6.69 -23.84
C THR A 177 -18.80 -7.80 -22.84
N LEU A 178 -18.96 -7.47 -21.54
CA LEU A 178 -19.44 -8.39 -20.50
C LEU A 178 -20.89 -8.83 -20.73
N MET A 179 -21.75 -7.90 -21.17
CA MET A 179 -23.14 -8.23 -21.54
C MET A 179 -23.25 -9.16 -22.74
N LYS A 180 -22.27 -9.17 -23.65
CA LYS A 180 -22.29 -10.00 -24.86
C LYS A 180 -21.85 -11.45 -24.64
N LYS A 181 -21.19 -11.77 -23.52
CA LYS A 181 -20.51 -13.07 -23.34
C LYS A 181 -21.07 -13.96 -22.22
N ASN A 182 -22.04 -13.53 -21.41
CA ASN A 182 -22.63 -14.36 -20.34
C ASN A 182 -21.60 -15.07 -19.42
N LEU A 183 -20.38 -14.52 -19.26
CA LEU A 183 -19.38 -15.07 -18.34
C LEU A 183 -19.55 -14.43 -16.95
N SER A 184 -19.92 -15.24 -15.96
CA SER A 184 -20.12 -14.85 -14.56
C SER A 184 -18.82 -14.80 -13.74
N THR A 185 -17.75 -14.20 -14.26
CA THR A 185 -16.62 -13.84 -13.39
C THR A 185 -16.98 -12.55 -12.65
N GLY A 186 -17.33 -12.67 -11.36
CA GLY A 186 -17.79 -11.56 -10.54
C GLY A 186 -16.83 -10.37 -10.57
N VAL A 187 -17.39 -9.17 -10.78
CA VAL A 187 -16.66 -7.90 -10.64
C VAL A 187 -16.08 -7.85 -9.21
N PRO A 188 -14.78 -7.54 -9.03
CA PRO A 188 -14.14 -7.54 -7.71
C PRO A 188 -14.83 -6.56 -6.76
N LYS A 189 -14.98 -6.97 -5.50
CA LYS A 189 -15.38 -6.08 -4.40
C LYS A 189 -14.16 -5.28 -3.96
N VAL A 190 -14.22 -3.97 -4.15
CA VAL A 190 -13.13 -3.05 -3.84
C VAL A 190 -13.55 -2.13 -2.69
N ALA A 191 -12.64 -1.81 -1.78
CA ALA A 191 -12.84 -0.76 -0.79
C ALA A 191 -11.71 0.26 -0.81
N TYR A 192 -12.05 1.54 -0.81
CA TYR A 192 -11.15 2.58 -0.30
C TYR A 192 -11.18 2.50 1.22
N VAL A 193 -10.01 2.41 1.83
CA VAL A 193 -9.89 2.19 3.27
C VAL A 193 -8.98 3.23 3.90
N THR A 194 -9.42 3.79 5.03
CA THR A 194 -8.58 4.58 5.93
C THR A 194 -8.77 4.12 7.38
N VAL A 195 -7.85 4.48 8.27
CA VAL A 195 -7.89 4.10 9.69
C VAL A 195 -7.76 5.34 10.55
N LEU A 196 -8.66 5.49 11.54
CA LEU A 196 -8.56 6.48 12.60
C LEU A 196 -8.46 5.79 13.96
N HIS A 197 -7.47 6.18 14.76
CA HIS A 197 -7.30 5.68 16.11
C HIS A 197 -6.61 6.72 17.00
N SER A 198 -6.69 6.51 18.32
CA SER A 198 -6.01 7.30 19.37
C SER A 198 -6.44 8.76 19.52
N SER A 199 -6.93 9.44 18.48
CA SER A 199 -7.28 10.87 18.50
C SER A 199 -8.30 11.23 17.43
N GLU A 200 -9.13 12.24 17.70
CA GLU A 200 -10.04 12.83 16.72
C GLU A 200 -9.37 13.86 15.79
N ALA A 201 -8.08 14.16 15.99
CA ALA A 201 -7.36 15.19 15.22
C ALA A 201 -7.33 14.96 13.69
N TYR A 202 -7.62 13.73 13.25
CA TYR A 202 -7.64 13.33 11.84
C TYR A 202 -9.07 13.11 11.28
N VAL A 203 -10.12 13.39 12.06
CA VAL A 203 -11.52 13.27 11.60
C VAL A 203 -11.77 14.19 10.41
N CYS A 204 -11.33 15.45 10.48
CA CYS A 204 -11.44 16.38 9.37
C CYS A 204 -10.68 15.90 8.12
N GLY A 205 -9.47 15.37 8.30
CA GLY A 205 -8.69 14.77 7.20
C GLY A 205 -9.42 13.61 6.52
N ALA A 206 -9.99 12.69 7.30
CA ALA A 206 -10.77 11.57 6.77
C ALA A 206 -12.06 12.03 6.05
N ILE A 207 -12.72 13.10 6.51
CA ILE A 207 -13.86 13.70 5.81
C ILE A 207 -13.41 14.26 4.46
N ALA A 208 -12.34 15.07 4.45
CA ALA A 208 -11.78 15.63 3.21
C ALA A 208 -11.34 14.53 2.23
N LEU A 209 -10.72 13.46 2.74
CA LEU A 209 -10.34 12.29 1.93
C LEU A 209 -11.56 11.68 1.24
N ALA A 210 -12.64 11.38 1.98
CA ALA A 210 -13.86 10.85 1.37
C ALA A 210 -14.45 11.79 0.31
N GLN A 211 -14.55 13.08 0.62
CA GLN A 211 -15.11 14.07 -0.31
C GLN A 211 -14.25 14.18 -1.59
N SER A 212 -12.93 14.16 -1.44
CA SER A 212 -12.00 14.16 -2.57
C SER A 212 -12.15 12.90 -3.45
N ILE A 213 -12.26 11.71 -2.85
CA ILE A 213 -12.52 10.47 -3.59
C ILE A 213 -13.85 10.57 -4.33
N LEU A 214 -14.94 10.93 -3.64
CA LEU A 214 -16.26 11.04 -4.26
C LEU A 214 -16.27 12.03 -5.42
N ARG A 215 -15.62 13.20 -5.29
CA ARG A 215 -15.47 14.18 -6.36
C ARG A 215 -14.84 13.57 -7.62
N THR A 216 -13.76 12.79 -7.48
CA THR A 216 -13.12 12.13 -8.65
C THR A 216 -13.99 11.07 -9.34
N HIS A 217 -15.04 10.60 -8.66
CA HIS A 217 -16.05 9.67 -9.18
C HIS A 217 -17.36 10.37 -9.55
N LYS A 218 -17.37 11.71 -9.69
CA LYS A 218 -18.59 12.49 -9.95
C LYS A 218 -19.71 12.17 -8.94
N TYR A 219 -19.32 11.97 -7.69
CA TYR A 219 -20.16 11.65 -6.53
C TYR A 219 -20.94 10.31 -6.62
N SER A 220 -20.54 9.40 -7.51
CA SER A 220 -21.13 8.06 -7.60
C SER A 220 -20.06 6.99 -7.80
N LEU A 221 -19.88 6.15 -6.77
CA LEU A 221 -18.96 5.01 -6.84
C LEU A 221 -19.57 3.86 -7.65
N ASN A 222 -18.70 3.02 -8.22
CA ASN A 222 -19.12 1.75 -8.79
C ASN A 222 -19.90 0.90 -7.76
N PRO A 223 -20.93 0.12 -8.15
CA PRO A 223 -21.74 -0.68 -7.21
C PRO A 223 -20.93 -1.64 -6.32
N ASN A 224 -19.78 -2.12 -6.81
CA ASN A 224 -18.89 -3.02 -6.10
C ASN A 224 -17.75 -2.29 -5.37
N THR A 225 -17.84 -0.96 -5.21
CA THR A 225 -16.83 -0.12 -4.55
C THR A 225 -17.42 0.62 -3.37
N GLN A 226 -16.71 0.63 -2.24
CA GLN A 226 -17.17 1.27 -1.01
C GLN A 226 -16.08 2.11 -0.36
N LEU A 227 -16.48 3.12 0.42
CA LEU A 227 -15.62 3.79 1.38
C LEU A 227 -15.78 3.10 2.75
N LEU A 228 -14.68 2.58 3.32
CA LEU A 228 -14.67 1.94 4.62
C LEU A 228 -13.64 2.61 5.54
N LEU A 229 -14.06 2.98 6.75
CA LEU A 229 -13.18 3.57 7.76
C LEU A 229 -13.10 2.65 8.98
N LEU A 230 -11.88 2.28 9.36
CA LEU A 230 -11.62 1.55 10.60
C LEU A 230 -11.43 2.54 11.73
N ALA A 231 -12.30 2.52 12.74
CA ALA A 231 -12.25 3.46 13.86
C ALA A 231 -12.13 2.72 15.19
N ASP A 232 -11.18 3.11 16.04
CA ASP A 232 -11.17 2.64 17.43
C ASP A 232 -12.19 3.41 18.30
N LYS A 233 -12.24 3.13 19.60
CA LYS A 233 -13.19 3.77 20.54
C LYS A 233 -12.88 5.24 20.84
N SER A 234 -11.71 5.77 20.47
CA SER A 234 -11.37 7.18 20.68
C SER A 234 -12.14 8.12 19.75
N ILE A 235 -12.72 7.60 18.66
CA ILE A 235 -13.54 8.38 17.74
C ILE A 235 -14.98 8.40 18.25
N GLY A 236 -15.42 9.56 18.74
CA GLY A 236 -16.67 9.77 19.43
C GLY A 236 -17.90 9.68 18.52
N PRO A 237 -19.12 9.56 19.10
CA PRO A 237 -20.35 9.45 18.32
C PRO A 237 -20.61 10.63 17.36
N LYS A 238 -20.23 11.85 17.75
CA LYS A 238 -20.36 13.06 16.92
C LYS A 238 -19.50 12.94 15.65
N SER A 239 -18.22 12.64 15.81
CA SER A 239 -17.28 12.38 14.72
C SER A 239 -17.73 11.20 13.83
N ILE A 240 -18.23 10.11 14.43
CA ILE A 240 -18.80 8.99 13.66
C ILE A 240 -19.99 9.43 12.79
N ARG A 241 -20.87 10.32 13.26
CA ARG A 241 -21.95 10.86 12.43
C ARG A 241 -21.40 11.66 11.25
N GLY A 242 -20.40 12.51 11.47
CA GLY A 242 -19.75 13.28 10.41
C GLY A 242 -19.07 12.39 9.36
N LEU A 243 -18.32 11.39 9.81
CA LEU A 243 -17.66 10.43 8.92
C LEU A 243 -18.68 9.64 8.09
N LYS A 244 -19.79 9.20 8.68
CA LYS A 244 -20.89 8.54 7.94
C LYS A 244 -21.52 9.48 6.92
N ALA A 245 -21.81 10.72 7.31
CA ALA A 245 -22.37 11.74 6.42
C ALA A 245 -21.43 12.05 5.25
N ALA A 246 -20.11 12.00 5.48
CA ALA A 246 -19.11 12.15 4.43
C ALA A 246 -19.03 10.96 3.45
N GLY A 247 -19.70 9.85 3.74
CA GLY A 247 -19.77 8.66 2.90
C GLY A 247 -19.08 7.41 3.46
N TRP A 248 -18.42 7.49 4.62
CA TRP A 248 -17.71 6.33 5.19
C TRP A 248 -18.68 5.32 5.81
N LYS A 249 -18.52 4.05 5.43
CA LYS A 249 -18.99 2.93 6.26
C LYS A 249 -18.01 2.72 7.40
N ILE A 250 -18.48 2.74 8.63
CA ILE A 250 -17.62 2.61 9.82
C ILE A 250 -17.54 1.17 10.29
N LYS A 251 -16.32 0.65 10.47
CA LYS A 251 -16.04 -0.61 11.17
C LYS A 251 -15.26 -0.32 12.44
N ARG A 252 -15.83 -0.63 13.60
CA ARG A 252 -15.15 -0.46 14.89
C ARG A 252 -14.03 -1.51 15.04
N ILE A 253 -12.86 -1.08 15.50
CA ILE A 253 -11.70 -1.95 15.71
C ILE A 253 -11.12 -1.80 17.12
N GLN A 254 -10.41 -2.83 17.57
CA GLN A 254 -9.51 -2.74 18.71
C GLN A 254 -8.12 -2.35 18.22
N ARG A 255 -7.51 -1.37 18.90
CA ARG A 255 -6.14 -0.95 18.59
C ARG A 255 -5.15 -2.07 18.80
N ILE A 256 -4.10 -2.08 18.00
CA ILE A 256 -2.96 -3.00 18.14
C ILE A 256 -1.77 -2.19 18.66
N LEU A 257 -1.21 -2.63 19.78
CA LEU A 257 -0.02 -2.03 20.37
C LEU A 257 1.20 -2.46 19.57
N SER A 258 2.06 -1.50 19.22
CA SER A 258 3.40 -1.76 18.67
C SER A 258 4.32 -2.22 19.81
N PRO A 259 4.78 -3.49 19.86
CA PRO A 259 5.49 -4.02 21.04
C PRO A 259 6.82 -3.32 21.36
N PHE A 260 7.50 -2.83 20.34
CA PHE A 260 8.79 -2.13 20.45
C PHE A 260 8.65 -0.60 20.61
N ALA A 261 7.43 -0.07 20.58
CA ALA A 261 7.24 1.38 20.65
C ALA A 261 7.56 1.91 22.05
N LYS A 262 8.30 3.03 22.11
CA LYS A 262 8.57 3.75 23.35
C LYS A 262 7.25 4.13 24.03
N LYS A 263 7.24 4.08 25.36
CA LYS A 263 6.10 4.55 26.17
C LYS A 263 5.77 5.99 25.75
N ASP A 264 4.49 6.22 25.45
CA ASP A 264 3.92 7.52 25.06
C ASP A 264 4.37 8.08 23.70
N SER A 265 5.03 7.28 22.86
CA SER A 265 5.29 7.63 21.46
C SER A 265 4.00 7.73 20.63
N TYR A 266 3.99 8.64 19.65
CA TYR A 266 2.83 8.88 18.78
C TYR A 266 2.47 7.63 17.94
N ASN A 267 3.47 6.84 17.56
CA ASN A 267 3.35 5.65 16.72
C ASN A 267 3.02 4.36 17.51
N ARG A 268 2.82 4.46 18.84
CA ARG A 268 2.54 3.34 19.75
C ARG A 268 1.37 2.45 19.31
N TRP A 269 0.41 2.99 18.58
CA TRP A 269 -0.79 2.29 18.13
C TRP A 269 -0.89 2.13 16.61
N ASN A 270 0.16 2.49 15.85
CA ASN A 270 0.14 2.48 14.39
C ASN A 270 -0.07 1.08 13.80
N TYR A 271 0.28 0.01 14.54
CA TYR A 271 -0.01 -1.36 14.12
C TYR A 271 -1.52 -1.64 14.02
N SER A 272 -2.39 -0.76 14.51
CA SER A 272 -3.83 -0.82 14.23
C SER A 272 -4.14 -0.79 12.72
N LYS A 273 -3.25 -0.23 11.89
CA LYS A 273 -3.31 -0.29 10.41
C LYS A 273 -3.34 -1.74 9.90
N LEU A 274 -2.70 -2.70 10.59
CA LEU A 274 -2.69 -4.12 10.19
C LEU A 274 -4.09 -4.74 10.14
N ARG A 275 -5.09 -4.15 10.82
CA ARG A 275 -6.50 -4.60 10.77
C ARG A 275 -7.09 -4.57 9.37
N ILE A 276 -6.49 -3.86 8.41
CA ILE A 276 -6.94 -3.84 7.00
C ILE A 276 -6.86 -5.22 6.33
N TRP A 277 -5.97 -6.12 6.76
CA TRP A 277 -5.92 -7.48 6.24
C TRP A 277 -7.10 -8.36 6.72
N GLN A 278 -7.85 -7.95 7.75
CA GLN A 278 -9.05 -8.65 8.20
C GLN A 278 -10.31 -8.32 7.36
N LEU A 279 -10.16 -7.55 6.28
CA LEU A 279 -11.27 -7.09 5.43
C LEU A 279 -11.62 -8.09 4.33
N THR A 280 -11.73 -9.38 4.69
CA THR A 280 -11.94 -10.51 3.76
C THR A 280 -13.28 -10.52 3.01
N ASN A 281 -14.15 -9.54 3.27
CA ASN A 281 -15.35 -9.29 2.47
C ASN A 281 -15.05 -8.55 1.14
N TYR A 282 -13.81 -8.10 0.95
CA TYR A 282 -13.32 -7.38 -0.22
C TYR A 282 -12.18 -8.16 -0.87
N ASP A 283 -12.15 -8.16 -2.19
CA ASP A 283 -11.08 -8.77 -2.98
C ASP A 283 -9.85 -7.85 -3.07
N LYS A 284 -10.08 -6.53 -3.02
CA LYS A 284 -9.05 -5.49 -3.09
C LYS A 284 -9.33 -4.35 -2.12
N VAL A 285 -8.27 -3.87 -1.48
CA VAL A 285 -8.28 -2.67 -0.67
C VAL A 285 -7.32 -1.65 -1.27
N ILE A 286 -7.83 -0.44 -1.54
CA ILE A 286 -7.02 0.75 -1.80
C ILE A 286 -6.90 1.48 -0.48
N PHE A 287 -5.80 1.26 0.23
CA PHE A 287 -5.54 1.92 1.50
C PHE A 287 -4.97 3.33 1.27
N LEU A 288 -5.51 4.32 1.98
CA LEU A 288 -5.05 5.70 2.02
C LEU A 288 -5.01 6.18 3.48
N ASP A 289 -3.88 6.72 3.92
CA ASP A 289 -3.84 7.46 5.20
C ASP A 289 -4.77 8.67 5.16
N SER A 290 -5.34 9.01 6.32
CA SER A 290 -6.36 10.09 6.45
C SER A 290 -5.83 11.50 6.20
N ASP A 291 -4.52 11.65 5.97
CA ASP A 291 -3.84 12.87 5.58
C ASP A 291 -3.41 12.86 4.10
N LEU A 292 -4.04 12.01 3.29
CA LEU A 292 -4.02 12.11 1.83
C LEU A 292 -5.25 12.87 1.31
N LEU A 293 -5.10 13.51 0.16
CA LEU A 293 -6.19 14.11 -0.61
C LEU A 293 -6.10 13.64 -2.07
N VAL A 294 -7.18 13.07 -2.60
CA VAL A 294 -7.21 12.49 -3.95
C VAL A 294 -7.69 13.54 -4.95
N LEU A 295 -6.87 13.84 -5.96
CA LEU A 295 -7.18 14.83 -7.00
C LEU A 295 -7.71 14.18 -8.29
N ASN A 296 -7.33 12.93 -8.58
CA ASN A 296 -7.76 12.17 -9.76
C ASN A 296 -8.23 10.76 -9.41
N ASN A 297 -9.04 10.18 -10.28
CA ASN A 297 -9.58 8.84 -10.04
C ASN A 297 -8.50 7.76 -10.09
N ILE A 298 -8.22 7.15 -8.94
CA ILE A 298 -7.20 6.11 -8.73
C ILE A 298 -7.78 4.68 -8.74
N TYR A 299 -9.06 4.49 -9.05
CA TYR A 299 -9.71 3.17 -9.01
C TYR A 299 -9.05 2.12 -9.90
N HIS A 300 -8.52 2.56 -11.04
CA HIS A 300 -7.85 1.69 -12.01
C HIS A 300 -6.56 1.04 -11.46
N PHE A 301 -5.97 1.56 -10.37
CA PHE A 301 -4.86 0.91 -9.67
C PHE A 301 -5.28 -0.29 -8.81
N SER A 302 -6.59 -0.54 -8.64
CA SER A 302 -7.08 -1.74 -7.93
C SER A 302 -6.72 -3.07 -8.61
N ILE A 303 -6.24 -3.03 -9.86
CA ILE A 303 -5.87 -4.21 -10.64
C ILE A 303 -4.58 -4.88 -10.15
N TYR A 304 -3.68 -4.11 -9.54
CA TYR A 304 -2.36 -4.58 -9.15
C TYR A 304 -2.43 -5.55 -7.95
N PRO A 305 -1.55 -6.57 -7.87
CA PRO A 305 -1.47 -7.47 -6.73
C PRO A 305 -0.93 -6.76 -5.47
N GLN A 306 -1.09 -7.40 -4.32
CA GLN A 306 -0.38 -6.96 -3.13
C GLN A 306 1.10 -7.39 -3.19
N LEU A 307 2.06 -6.65 -2.65
CA LEU A 307 1.93 -5.27 -2.19
C LEU A 307 2.36 -4.33 -3.33
N SER A 308 1.45 -3.47 -3.77
CA SER A 308 1.78 -2.39 -4.71
C SER A 308 1.61 -1.05 -4.03
N ALA A 309 2.60 -0.18 -4.12
CA ALA A 309 2.65 1.07 -3.37
C ALA A 309 3.49 2.13 -4.09
N ALA A 310 3.39 3.37 -3.63
CA ALA A 310 4.27 4.44 -4.09
C ALA A 310 5.64 4.36 -3.37
N PRO A 311 6.72 4.77 -4.04
CA PRO A 311 8.07 4.72 -3.46
C PRO A 311 8.26 5.70 -2.30
N ASN A 312 9.30 5.43 -1.50
CA ASN A 312 9.86 6.31 -0.48
C ASN A 312 11.40 6.30 -0.60
N ASP A 313 12.10 6.98 0.31
CA ASP A 313 13.57 6.94 0.40
C ASP A 313 14.13 5.50 0.44
N LEU A 314 15.34 5.29 -0.09
CA LEU A 314 16.00 3.99 -0.22
C LEU A 314 15.16 2.95 -1.01
N SER A 315 15.37 1.66 -0.78
CA SER A 315 14.62 0.57 -1.46
C SER A 315 13.19 0.37 -0.95
N LEU A 316 12.58 1.38 -0.34
CA LEU A 316 11.40 1.24 0.51
C LEU A 316 10.16 1.88 -0.13
N PHE A 317 8.98 1.39 0.25
CA PHE A 317 7.72 2.02 -0.12
C PHE A 317 7.17 2.88 1.03
N ASN A 318 6.32 3.84 0.68
CA ASN A 318 5.58 4.64 1.66
C ASN A 318 4.24 3.96 1.98
N SER A 319 3.89 3.81 3.26
CA SER A 319 2.64 3.10 3.67
C SER A 319 1.39 3.99 3.72
N GLY A 320 1.49 5.22 3.19
CA GLY A 320 0.37 6.16 3.04
C GLY A 320 -0.60 5.78 1.92
N PHE A 321 -0.12 5.10 0.88
CA PHE A 321 -0.94 4.53 -0.20
C PHE A 321 -0.50 3.09 -0.51
N MET A 322 -1.44 2.14 -0.47
CA MET A 322 -1.15 0.73 -0.74
C MET A 322 -2.34 0.02 -1.42
N ILE A 323 -2.03 -0.89 -2.34
CA ILE A 323 -2.97 -1.89 -2.87
C ILE A 323 -2.76 -3.20 -2.12
N ILE A 324 -3.83 -3.70 -1.50
CA ILE A 324 -3.79 -4.85 -0.58
C ILE A 324 -4.87 -5.88 -0.97
N GLU A 325 -4.56 -7.15 -0.73
CA GLU A 325 -5.51 -8.26 -0.82
C GLU A 325 -5.75 -8.81 0.59
N PRO A 326 -6.89 -8.50 1.21
CA PRO A 326 -7.18 -8.91 2.58
C PRO A 326 -7.14 -10.43 2.75
N SER A 327 -6.43 -10.89 3.78
CA SER A 327 -6.31 -12.30 4.15
C SER A 327 -6.18 -12.41 5.67
N LEU A 328 -7.00 -13.27 6.28
CA LEU A 328 -6.91 -13.54 7.72
C LEU A 328 -5.59 -14.24 8.05
N CYS A 329 -5.14 -15.15 7.18
CA CYS A 329 -3.84 -15.81 7.33
C CYS A 329 -2.70 -14.78 7.32
N MET A 330 -2.72 -13.83 6.38
CA MET A 330 -1.72 -12.77 6.32
C MET A 330 -1.79 -11.85 7.55
N PHE A 331 -3.00 -11.52 8.03
CA PHE A 331 -3.16 -10.77 9.28
C PHE A 331 -2.51 -11.50 10.47
N GLU A 332 -2.75 -12.80 10.62
CA GLU A 332 -2.15 -13.61 11.68
C GLU A 332 -0.63 -13.70 11.54
N HIS A 333 -0.12 -13.85 10.31
CA HIS A 333 1.31 -13.81 10.03
C HIS A 333 1.94 -12.49 10.47
N LEU A 334 1.33 -11.36 10.08
CA LEU A 334 1.77 -10.02 10.49
C LEU A 334 1.76 -9.89 12.02
N MET A 335 0.69 -10.32 12.69
CA MET A 335 0.58 -10.27 14.15
C MET A 335 1.63 -11.14 14.87
N GLN A 336 2.03 -12.28 14.32
CA GLN A 336 3.12 -13.07 14.90
C GLN A 336 4.47 -12.37 14.75
N LYS A 337 4.66 -11.63 13.66
CA LYS A 337 5.89 -10.88 13.37
C LYS A 337 6.02 -9.61 14.21
N THR A 338 4.92 -9.01 14.69
CA THR A 338 4.98 -7.76 15.48
C THR A 338 5.86 -7.86 16.73
N PHE A 339 6.04 -9.06 17.29
CA PHE A 339 6.88 -9.31 18.48
C PHE A 339 8.31 -9.73 18.15
N ARG A 340 8.64 -9.94 16.87
CA ARG A 340 9.93 -10.49 16.42
C ARG A 340 10.69 -9.57 15.48
N VAL A 341 9.98 -8.69 14.77
CA VAL A 341 10.54 -7.76 13.80
C VAL A 341 10.34 -6.34 14.32
N GLU A 342 11.45 -5.67 14.55
CA GLU A 342 11.47 -4.27 14.96
C GLU A 342 11.25 -3.37 13.73
N SER A 343 10.42 -2.35 13.87
CA SER A 343 10.20 -1.35 12.83
C SER A 343 11.33 -0.33 12.82
N TYR A 344 11.98 -0.12 11.68
CA TYR A 344 13.11 0.82 11.57
C TYR A 344 12.75 2.27 11.97
N ASN A 345 11.48 2.66 11.89
CA ASN A 345 10.98 3.97 12.30
C ASN A 345 9.97 3.91 13.47
N GLY A 346 9.80 2.73 14.08
CA GLY A 346 8.83 2.45 15.14
C GLY A 346 7.35 2.46 14.72
N GLY A 347 7.05 2.83 13.48
CA GLY A 347 5.69 2.90 12.92
C GLY A 347 5.32 1.70 12.06
N ASP A 348 4.12 1.75 11.48
CA ASP A 348 3.63 0.72 10.54
C ASP A 348 4.46 0.65 9.25
N GLN A 349 4.89 1.79 8.69
CA GLN A 349 5.69 1.81 7.47
C GLN A 349 6.97 0.99 7.62
N GLY A 350 7.68 1.19 8.74
CA GLY A 350 8.92 0.47 8.98
C GLY A 350 8.70 -1.02 9.16
N PHE A 351 7.67 -1.40 9.90
CA PHE A 351 7.29 -2.80 10.07
C PHE A 351 6.92 -3.46 8.74
N LEU A 352 6.07 -2.81 7.94
CA LEU A 352 5.59 -3.38 6.68
C LEU A 352 6.72 -3.55 5.67
N ASN A 353 7.69 -2.63 5.61
CA ASN A 353 8.86 -2.76 4.74
C ASN A 353 9.82 -3.89 5.17
N GLU A 354 9.80 -4.30 6.44
CA GLU A 354 10.55 -5.46 6.93
C GLU A 354 9.81 -6.80 6.75
N ILE A 355 8.54 -6.77 6.32
CA ILE A 355 7.78 -7.99 6.00
C ILE A 355 7.61 -8.15 4.49
N PHE A 356 7.23 -7.08 3.80
CA PHE A 356 7.03 -7.02 2.35
C PHE A 356 8.28 -6.43 1.70
N THR A 357 9.29 -7.27 1.54
CA THR A 357 10.54 -6.90 0.87
C THR A 357 10.36 -6.81 -0.64
N TRP A 358 9.54 -7.68 -1.22
CA TRP A 358 9.23 -7.67 -2.63
C TRP A 358 7.88 -6.98 -2.88
N TRP A 359 7.95 -5.75 -3.40
CA TRP A 359 6.81 -4.87 -3.65
C TRP A 359 6.89 -4.27 -5.05
N HIS A 360 5.75 -3.83 -5.58
CA HIS A 360 5.65 -3.30 -6.93
C HIS A 360 5.47 -1.78 -6.92
N ARG A 361 6.39 -1.08 -7.60
CA ARG A 361 6.39 0.39 -7.68
C ARG A 361 5.25 0.91 -8.53
N LEU A 362 4.37 1.66 -7.89
CA LEU A 362 3.39 2.51 -8.57
C LEU A 362 3.93 3.96 -8.63
N PRO A 363 3.41 4.80 -9.54
CA PRO A 363 3.92 6.17 -9.69
C PRO A 363 3.94 6.94 -8.36
N SER A 364 5.04 7.65 -8.09
CA SER A 364 5.19 8.56 -6.95
C SER A 364 4.04 9.57 -6.83
N ARG A 365 3.44 9.94 -7.97
CA ARG A 365 2.28 10.83 -8.11
C ARG A 365 1.01 10.30 -7.43
N LEU A 366 0.94 9.01 -7.06
CA LEU A 366 -0.15 8.42 -6.25
C LEU A 366 -0.02 8.73 -4.76
N ASN A 367 1.16 9.13 -4.32
CA ASN A 367 1.45 9.46 -2.94
C ASN A 367 2.44 10.63 -2.91
N TYR A 368 2.04 11.75 -3.53
CA TYR A 368 2.92 12.89 -3.68
C TYR A 368 3.15 13.54 -2.31
N LEU A 369 4.34 13.35 -1.75
CA LEU A 369 4.71 13.89 -0.45
C LEU A 369 4.77 15.42 -0.54
N LYS A 370 4.03 16.10 0.35
CA LYS A 370 4.09 17.56 0.48
C LYS A 370 5.44 17.98 1.09
N ILE A 371 6.42 18.17 0.22
CA ILE A 371 7.74 18.71 0.54
C ILE A 371 7.99 19.99 -0.26
N ASN A 372 8.74 20.91 0.32
CA ASN A 372 9.02 22.23 -0.25
C ASN A 372 10.07 22.14 -1.36
N ASN A 373 9.60 21.91 -2.59
CA ASN A 373 10.42 21.83 -3.80
C ASN A 373 10.29 23.12 -4.64
N GLN A 374 10.68 24.27 -4.07
CA GLN A 374 10.82 25.55 -4.78
C GLN A 374 9.54 26.04 -5.52
N GLN A 375 8.44 26.23 -4.79
CA GLN A 375 7.23 26.94 -5.24
C GLN A 375 6.61 26.46 -6.57
N LYS A 376 6.73 25.17 -6.93
CA LYS A 376 5.98 24.63 -8.08
C LYS A 376 4.48 24.66 -7.78
N GLU A 377 3.71 25.35 -8.61
CA GLU A 377 2.24 25.30 -8.55
C GLU A 377 1.78 23.89 -8.98
N LEU A 378 1.07 23.20 -8.08
CA LEU A 378 0.49 21.89 -8.32
C LEU A 378 -0.85 22.04 -9.01
N THR A 379 -0.99 21.48 -10.20
CA THR A 379 -2.27 21.31 -10.89
C THR A 379 -2.88 19.94 -10.59
N ALA A 380 -4.19 19.81 -10.78
CA ALA A 380 -4.84 18.50 -10.68
C ALA A 380 -4.22 17.50 -11.66
N ASN A 381 -3.72 17.93 -12.82
CA ASN A 381 -3.10 17.02 -13.78
C ASN A 381 -1.69 16.57 -13.36
N ASP A 382 -1.07 17.20 -12.36
CA ASP A 382 0.29 16.88 -11.92
C ASP A 382 0.35 15.70 -10.96
N VAL A 383 -0.69 15.40 -10.18
CA VAL A 383 -0.65 14.32 -9.18
C VAL A 383 -2.00 13.64 -9.04
N TYR A 384 -2.00 12.37 -8.64
CA TYR A 384 -3.22 11.63 -8.33
C TYR A 384 -3.69 11.88 -6.89
N ALA A 385 -2.75 11.96 -5.94
CA ALA A 385 -3.04 12.30 -4.55
C ALA A 385 -1.84 13.02 -3.90
N ILE A 386 -2.14 13.90 -2.94
CA ILE A 386 -1.17 14.64 -2.13
C ILE A 386 -1.16 14.06 -0.72
N HIS A 387 0.01 13.75 -0.18
CA HIS A 387 0.22 13.32 1.20
C HIS A 387 0.78 14.47 2.04
N TYR A 388 -0.03 14.98 2.97
CA TYR A 388 0.30 16.18 3.74
C TYR A 388 1.22 15.87 4.91
N LEU A 389 2.53 16.05 4.73
CA LEU A 389 3.52 15.99 5.81
C LEU A 389 3.52 17.29 6.64
N GLY A 390 4.17 17.26 7.81
CA GLY A 390 4.21 18.38 8.75
C GLY A 390 2.85 18.68 9.40
N LEU A 391 2.54 19.95 9.62
CA LEU A 391 1.21 20.38 10.03
C LEU A 391 0.20 20.17 8.89
N LYS A 392 -0.94 19.60 9.25
CA LYS A 392 -2.02 19.27 8.33
C LYS A 392 -2.83 20.52 7.96
N PRO A 393 -3.42 20.59 6.75
CA PRO A 393 -4.10 21.81 6.27
C PRO A 393 -5.21 22.32 7.20
N TRP A 394 -6.03 21.41 7.73
CA TRP A 394 -7.14 21.76 8.65
C TRP A 394 -6.67 22.35 9.99
N MET A 395 -5.38 22.23 10.31
CA MET A 395 -4.75 22.81 11.49
C MET A 395 -4.20 24.22 11.29
N CYS A 396 -4.13 24.68 10.04
CA CYS A 396 -3.68 26.00 9.64
C CYS A 396 -4.88 26.89 9.29
N TYR A 397 -4.64 28.19 9.16
CA TYR A 397 -5.60 29.08 8.50
C TYR A 397 -5.77 28.69 7.03
N LYS A 398 -6.93 29.00 6.45
CA LYS A 398 -7.18 28.82 5.02
C LYS A 398 -6.21 29.63 4.15
N ASP A 399 -5.78 30.78 4.62
CA ASP A 399 -5.08 31.78 3.81
C ASP A 399 -3.68 31.36 3.33
N TYR A 400 -2.95 30.54 4.12
CA TYR A 400 -1.61 30.05 3.78
C TYR A 400 -1.21 28.79 4.58
N ASP A 401 -0.19 28.07 4.13
CA ASP A 401 0.33 26.90 4.85
C ASP A 401 1.11 27.32 6.11
N CYS A 402 0.55 27.08 7.29
CA CYS A 402 1.19 27.46 8.56
C CYS A 402 2.49 26.71 8.88
N ASN A 403 2.92 25.73 8.07
CA ASN A 403 4.28 25.21 8.15
C ASN A 403 5.34 26.28 7.84
N TRP A 404 5.00 27.36 7.12
CA TRP A 404 5.89 28.49 6.88
C TRP A 404 6.31 29.22 8.17
N ASP A 405 5.46 29.22 9.20
CA ASP A 405 5.70 29.93 10.47
C ASP A 405 6.75 29.23 11.37
N MET A 406 7.26 28.07 10.97
CA MET A 406 8.22 27.29 11.75
C MET A 406 9.38 26.84 10.87
N LYS A 407 10.58 27.36 11.14
CA LYS A 407 11.80 27.14 10.32
C LYS A 407 12.06 25.66 10.01
N ASP A 408 11.94 24.81 11.02
CA ASP A 408 12.13 23.37 11.00
C ASP A 408 11.00 22.60 10.28
N HIS A 409 9.86 23.25 10.02
CA HIS A 409 8.76 22.70 9.24
C HIS A 409 8.69 23.26 7.81
N GLN A 410 9.49 24.27 7.46
CA GLN A 410 9.46 24.86 6.11
C GLN A 410 9.77 23.86 5.00
N ILE A 411 10.44 22.74 5.32
CA ILE A 411 10.65 21.61 4.41
C ILE A 411 9.35 20.92 3.98
N PHE A 412 8.25 21.11 4.71
CA PHE A 412 6.92 20.56 4.43
C PHE A 412 5.93 21.64 3.96
N ALA A 413 6.37 22.90 3.82
CA ALA A 413 5.48 24.00 3.48
C ALA A 413 5.18 24.05 1.98
N SER A 414 3.90 24.19 1.62
CA SER A 414 3.47 24.40 0.24
C SER A 414 2.07 25.03 0.20
N ASP A 415 2.01 26.31 -0.15
CA ASP A 415 0.72 27.01 -0.32
C ASP A 415 -0.12 26.42 -1.45
N SER A 416 0.54 25.90 -2.49
CA SER A 416 -0.14 25.26 -3.61
C SER A 416 -0.88 24.00 -3.16
N ALA A 417 -0.19 23.10 -2.45
CA ALA A 417 -0.83 21.91 -1.87
C ALA A 417 -1.90 22.31 -0.85
N HIS A 418 -1.61 23.28 0.02
CA HIS A 418 -2.56 23.79 1.01
C HIS A 418 -3.86 24.26 0.36
N ARG A 419 -3.77 25.05 -0.72
CA ARG A 419 -4.93 25.53 -1.49
C ARG A 419 -5.76 24.37 -2.05
N ARG A 420 -5.14 23.30 -2.56
CA ARG A 420 -5.85 22.10 -3.04
C ARG A 420 -6.72 21.45 -1.96
N TRP A 421 -6.23 21.40 -0.73
CA TRP A 421 -7.04 20.91 0.39
C TRP A 421 -8.25 21.81 0.66
N TRP A 422 -8.04 23.12 0.66
CA TRP A 422 -9.10 24.10 0.89
C TRP A 422 -10.13 24.17 -0.24
N GLU A 423 -9.75 23.87 -1.49
CA GLU A 423 -10.70 23.71 -2.61
C GLU A 423 -11.71 22.59 -2.31
N VAL A 424 -11.26 21.45 -1.80
CA VAL A 424 -12.15 20.36 -1.37
C VAL A 424 -13.00 20.77 -0.16
N TYR A 425 -12.44 21.57 0.76
CA TYR A 425 -13.20 22.09 1.89
C TYR A 425 -14.33 23.01 1.48
N GLU A 426 -14.10 23.93 0.56
CA GLU A 426 -15.13 24.87 0.13
C GLU A 426 -16.27 24.20 -0.64
N GLU A 427 -15.95 23.15 -1.39
CA GLU A 427 -16.92 22.39 -2.17
C GLU A 427 -17.72 21.36 -1.34
N MET A 428 -17.22 20.95 -0.16
CA MET A 428 -17.96 19.97 0.66
C MET A 428 -19.21 20.59 1.32
N PRO A 429 -20.27 19.80 1.57
CA PRO A 429 -21.47 20.26 2.28
C PRO A 429 -21.16 21.03 3.58
N LYS A 430 -21.94 22.08 3.88
CA LYS A 430 -21.72 22.96 5.03
C LYS A 430 -21.79 22.21 6.37
N GLU A 431 -22.59 21.17 6.45
CA GLU A 431 -22.69 20.28 7.61
C GLU A 431 -21.38 19.53 7.86
N LEU A 432 -20.62 19.20 6.80
CA LEU A 432 -19.31 18.56 6.91
C LEU A 432 -18.22 19.55 7.27
N GLN A 433 -18.30 20.79 6.76
CA GLN A 433 -17.34 21.87 7.09
C GLN A 433 -17.26 22.15 8.60
N ALA A 434 -18.38 21.96 9.33
CA ALA A 434 -18.43 22.12 10.79
C ALA A 434 -17.50 21.15 11.55
N TYR A 435 -17.21 19.96 11.01
CA TYR A 435 -16.28 18.99 11.60
C TYR A 435 -14.80 19.36 11.41
N CYS A 436 -14.55 20.43 10.66
CA CYS A 436 -13.24 20.98 10.33
C CYS A 436 -13.08 22.40 10.89
N GLY A 437 -13.90 22.77 11.88
CA GLY A 437 -13.87 24.06 12.56
C GLY A 437 -12.57 24.31 13.32
N LEU A 438 -12.28 25.59 13.54
CA LEU A 438 -11.10 26.04 14.29
C LEU A 438 -11.42 26.04 15.78
N THR A 439 -10.62 25.38 16.62
CA THR A 439 -10.78 25.48 18.08
C THR A 439 -10.02 26.69 18.63
N LYS A 440 -10.38 27.17 19.81
CA LYS A 440 -9.65 28.26 20.48
C LYS A 440 -8.17 27.90 20.72
N LYS A 441 -7.88 26.65 21.06
CA LYS A 441 -6.51 26.15 21.24
C LYS A 441 -5.72 26.16 19.94
N MET A 442 -6.35 25.83 18.80
CA MET A 442 -5.72 25.93 17.49
C MET A 442 -5.39 27.38 17.14
N GLU A 443 -6.34 28.31 17.36
CA GLU A 443 -6.11 29.76 17.18
C GLU A 443 -4.92 30.24 18.01
N ASP A 444 -4.91 29.95 19.32
CA ASP A 444 -3.83 30.40 20.21
C ASP A 444 -2.46 29.84 19.78
N ARG A 445 -2.42 28.60 19.28
CA ARG A 445 -1.20 28.00 18.71
C ARG A 445 -0.76 28.71 17.43
N LEU A 446 -1.69 29.03 16.53
CA LEU A 446 -1.40 29.70 15.26
C LEU A 446 -0.86 31.11 15.51
N VAL A 447 -1.54 31.90 16.35
CA VAL A 447 -1.10 33.25 16.75
C VAL A 447 0.29 33.21 17.40
N LYS A 448 0.54 32.23 18.27
CA LYS A 448 1.85 32.05 18.92
C LYS A 448 2.97 31.79 17.91
N TRP A 449 2.78 30.86 16.98
CA TRP A 449 3.82 30.53 16.00
C TRP A 449 4.05 31.66 15.00
N ARG A 450 2.97 32.30 14.56
CA ARG A 450 3.05 33.49 13.70
C ARG A 450 3.80 34.65 14.38
N GLY A 451 3.56 34.89 15.67
CA GLY A 451 4.32 35.87 16.46
C GLY A 451 5.79 35.51 16.63
N ARG A 452 6.12 34.22 16.77
CA ARG A 452 7.51 33.74 16.78
C ARG A 452 8.20 33.92 15.43
N ALA A 453 7.49 33.64 14.33
CA ALA A 453 7.99 33.88 12.98
C ALA A 453 8.28 35.37 12.72
N ALA A 454 7.40 36.25 13.20
CA ALA A 454 7.58 37.69 13.15
C ALA A 454 8.82 38.14 13.95
N ASN A 455 8.95 37.70 15.20
CA ASN A 455 10.09 38.03 16.06
C ASN A 455 11.42 37.49 15.51
N ALA A 456 11.39 36.32 14.85
CA ALA A 456 12.54 35.74 14.18
C ALA A 456 12.80 36.34 12.79
N THR A 457 11.94 37.24 12.31
CA THR A 457 12.01 37.85 10.98
C THR A 457 12.22 36.81 9.87
N LEU A 458 11.41 35.75 9.89
CA LEU A 458 11.53 34.69 8.87
C LEU A 458 11.37 35.28 7.46
N ALA A 459 12.31 34.93 6.57
CA ALA A 459 12.51 35.59 5.28
C ALA A 459 11.37 35.36 4.28
N ASP A 460 10.63 34.27 4.42
CA ASP A 460 9.47 33.94 3.58
C ASP A 460 8.27 34.89 3.82
N ALA A 461 8.25 35.59 4.97
CA ALA A 461 7.26 36.60 5.33
C ALA A 461 5.78 36.16 5.34
N HIS A 462 5.47 34.86 5.35
CA HIS A 462 4.07 34.38 5.39
C HIS A 462 3.34 34.84 6.66
N TRP A 463 4.08 35.04 7.76
CA TRP A 463 3.57 35.63 8.99
C TRP A 463 3.02 37.06 8.84
N LYS A 464 3.18 37.72 7.68
CA LYS A 464 2.56 39.01 7.35
C LYS A 464 1.23 38.87 6.60
N ILE A 465 0.89 37.70 6.06
CA ILE A 465 -0.32 37.49 5.24
C ILE A 465 -1.57 37.75 6.07
N GLU A 466 -2.47 38.61 5.59
CA GLU A 466 -3.74 38.91 6.26
C GLU A 466 -4.60 37.63 6.38
N VAL A 467 -5.06 37.31 7.59
CA VAL A 467 -5.86 36.10 7.87
C VAL A 467 -7.35 36.40 7.72
N LYS A 468 -7.99 35.83 6.70
CA LYS A 468 -9.41 35.99 6.36
C LYS A 468 -10.23 34.73 6.62
N ASP A 469 -9.63 33.71 7.22
CA ASP A 469 -10.31 32.46 7.60
C ASP A 469 -11.56 32.72 8.46
N SER A 470 -12.74 32.44 7.89
CA SER A 470 -14.04 32.67 8.52
C SER A 470 -14.28 31.82 9.76
N ARG A 471 -13.52 30.73 9.96
CA ARG A 471 -13.63 29.90 11.18
C ARG A 471 -13.21 30.64 12.44
N ARG A 472 -12.55 31.80 12.32
CA ARG A 472 -12.19 32.67 13.46
C ARG A 472 -13.37 33.41 14.06
N GLU A 473 -14.47 33.55 13.32
CA GLU A 473 -15.69 34.20 13.82
C GLU A 473 -16.39 33.33 14.87
N HIS A 474 -16.30 32.00 14.74
CA HIS A 474 -16.97 31.04 15.61
C HIS A 474 -16.08 29.82 15.85
N TYR A 475 -15.49 29.73 17.05
CA TYR A 475 -14.67 28.59 17.44
C TYR A 475 -15.53 27.38 17.81
N VAL A 476 -15.11 26.19 17.38
CA VAL A 476 -15.74 24.94 17.82
C VAL A 476 -15.21 24.50 19.18
N GLU A 477 -16.09 23.97 20.02
CA GLU A 477 -15.72 23.39 21.31
C GLU A 477 -14.90 22.10 21.12
N GLU A 478 -13.89 21.89 21.96
CA GLU A 478 -13.20 20.61 22.04
C GLU A 478 -14.12 19.59 22.72
N ASP A 479 -14.45 18.50 22.01
CA ASP A 479 -15.09 17.34 22.64
C ASP A 479 -14.08 16.79 23.68
N LYS A 480 -14.42 16.90 24.98
CA LYS A 480 -13.57 16.49 26.12
C LYS A 480 -13.34 14.99 26.21
#